data_AF-A0A924VW62-F1
#
_entry.id   AF-A0A924VW62-F1
#
_cell.length_a   1.000
_cell.length_b   1.000
_cell.length_c   1.000
_cell.angle_alpha   90.00
_cell.angle_beta   90.00
_cell.angle_gamma   90.00
#
_symmetry.space_group_name_H-M   'P 1'
#
loop_
_entity.id
_entity.type
_entity.pdbx_description
1 polymer ?
#
loop_
_entity_poly.entity_id
_entity_poly.type
_entity_poly.pdbx_seq_one_letter_code
_entity_poly.pdbx_strand_id
1 'polypeptide(L)'
;MPRKSYTPGDFDLRVGRSKTGLGLYAESEIPKGACVIEYVGVEINKEQEETSNSKYLFEIHARKTIDGAPRWNTARYINHSCRPNCEPNIYKGRVFVHATKRIKPGDELNYNYGKNYFDEYLKEICACPKCQEKRAAAKSGAKATATKVAKNKAKTAKKKKTAKGAAKSAGASRK
;
A
#
# COMPACT_ATOMS: atom_id res chain seq x y z
N MET A 1 -3.54 -27.84 -17.03
CA MET A 1 -2.91 -26.96 -16.02
C MET A 1 -2.81 -27.75 -14.72
N PRO A 2 -1.66 -27.79 -14.02
CA PRO A 2 -1.58 -28.48 -12.73
C PRO A 2 -2.51 -27.80 -11.73
N ARG A 3 -3.31 -28.58 -11.00
CA ARG A 3 -4.22 -28.06 -9.97
C ARG A 3 -3.36 -27.37 -8.90
N LYS A 4 -3.69 -26.13 -8.52
CA LYS A 4 -3.07 -25.48 -7.36
C LYS A 4 -3.28 -26.39 -6.15
N SER A 5 -2.22 -26.68 -5.40
CA SER A 5 -2.34 -27.38 -4.11
C SER A 5 -3.00 -26.44 -3.11
N TYR A 6 -4.05 -26.90 -2.42
CA TYR A 6 -4.74 -26.15 -1.37
C TYR A 6 -4.39 -26.68 0.03
N THR A 7 -3.19 -27.22 0.16
CA THR A 7 -2.63 -27.70 1.43
C THR A 7 -1.49 -26.75 1.78
N PRO A 8 -1.59 -26.01 2.91
CA PRO A 8 -0.47 -25.21 3.42
C PRO A 8 0.78 -26.07 3.54
N GLY A 9 1.91 -25.59 3.02
CA GLY A 9 3.19 -26.25 3.21
C GLY A 9 3.75 -25.98 4.61
N ASP A 10 4.65 -26.84 5.04
CA ASP A 10 5.41 -26.67 6.29
C ASP A 10 6.54 -25.65 6.09
N PHE A 11 6.17 -24.37 5.98
CA PHE A 11 7.11 -23.26 5.88
C PHE A 11 7.28 -22.58 7.24
N ASP A 12 8.52 -22.33 7.64
CA ASP A 12 8.81 -21.52 8.82
C ASP A 12 8.41 -20.06 8.58
N LEU A 13 7.49 -19.56 9.40
CA LEU A 13 6.94 -18.20 9.33
C LEU A 13 7.07 -17.52 10.69
N ARG A 14 7.46 -16.24 10.66
CA ARG A 14 7.68 -15.42 11.86
C ARG A 14 6.89 -14.14 11.81
N VAL A 15 6.31 -13.74 12.94
CA VAL A 15 5.71 -12.41 13.10
C VAL A 15 6.78 -11.41 13.55
N GLY A 16 6.88 -10.27 12.87
CA GLY A 16 7.86 -9.22 13.15
C GLY A 16 7.29 -7.82 12.99
N ARG A 17 8.08 -6.80 13.35
CA ARG A 17 7.71 -5.39 13.10
C ARG A 17 7.82 -5.07 11.62
N SER A 18 6.75 -4.50 11.06
CA SER A 18 6.67 -3.97 9.71
C SER A 18 6.39 -2.45 9.73
N LYS A 19 6.44 -1.81 8.56
CA LYS A 19 6.17 -0.37 8.38
C LYS A 19 4.76 0.03 8.83
N THR A 20 3.81 -0.89 8.77
CA THR A 20 2.38 -0.67 9.12
C THR A 20 1.99 -1.34 10.44
N GLY A 21 2.95 -1.74 11.28
CA GLY A 21 2.71 -2.38 12.57
C GLY A 21 3.39 -3.75 12.65
N LEU A 22 2.60 -4.82 12.61
CA LEU A 22 3.11 -6.19 12.55
C LEU A 22 3.03 -6.72 11.12
N GLY A 23 3.99 -7.57 10.75
CA GLY A 23 4.07 -8.24 9.46
C GLY A 23 4.42 -9.72 9.65
N LEU A 24 4.06 -10.54 8.66
CA LEU A 24 4.45 -11.94 8.60
C LEU A 24 5.64 -12.10 7.64
N TYR A 25 6.70 -12.77 8.09
CA TYR A 25 7.95 -12.96 7.37
C TYR A 25 8.20 -14.44 7.14
N ALA A 26 8.81 -14.78 6.00
CA ALA A 26 9.29 -16.13 5.74
C ALA A 26 10.65 -16.33 6.42
N GLU A 27 10.85 -17.42 7.15
CA GLU A 27 12.18 -17.85 7.65
C GLU A 27 12.79 -18.96 6.78
N SER A 28 11.96 -19.62 5.98
CA SER A 28 12.36 -20.61 4.97
C SER A 28 12.14 -20.07 3.55
N GLU A 29 12.78 -20.70 2.56
CA GLU A 29 12.54 -20.36 1.16
C GLU A 29 11.19 -20.92 0.70
N ILE A 30 10.35 -20.06 0.11
CA ILE A 30 9.04 -20.45 -0.40
C ILE A 30 9.07 -20.41 -1.94
N PRO A 31 8.84 -21.54 -2.62
CA PRO A 31 8.83 -21.57 -4.08
C PRO A 31 7.57 -20.92 -4.65
N LYS A 32 7.70 -20.39 -5.88
CA LYS A 32 6.56 -19.83 -6.61
C LYS A 32 5.46 -20.88 -6.78
N GLY A 33 4.22 -20.51 -6.47
CA GLY A 33 3.03 -21.34 -6.60
C GLY A 33 2.73 -22.20 -5.37
N ALA A 34 3.60 -22.22 -4.36
CA ALA A 34 3.33 -22.93 -3.11
C ALA A 34 2.16 -22.29 -2.34
N CYS A 35 1.38 -23.13 -1.67
CA CYS A 35 0.40 -22.70 -0.68
C CYS A 35 1.14 -22.43 0.62
N VAL A 36 1.22 -21.16 1.02
CA VAL A 36 2.04 -20.71 2.15
C VAL A 36 1.30 -20.97 3.46
N ILE A 37 0.09 -20.45 3.56
CA ILE A 37 -0.70 -20.50 4.78
C ILE A 37 -2.19 -20.38 4.42
N GLU A 38 -3.04 -20.92 5.29
CA GLU A 38 -4.46 -20.69 5.22
C GLU A 38 -4.87 -19.50 6.08
N TYR A 39 -5.74 -18.65 5.54
CA TYR A 39 -6.41 -17.62 6.32
C TYR A 39 -7.59 -18.24 7.04
N VAL A 40 -7.39 -18.51 8.32
CA VAL A 40 -8.34 -19.20 9.18
C VAL A 40 -9.04 -18.22 10.12
N GLY A 41 -10.26 -18.54 10.54
CA GLY A 41 -11.02 -17.66 11.41
C GLY A 41 -12.44 -18.16 11.66
N VAL A 42 -13.24 -17.30 12.26
CA VAL A 42 -14.66 -17.55 12.49
C VAL A 42 -15.44 -17.12 11.26
N GLU A 43 -16.31 -17.99 10.75
CA GLU A 43 -17.20 -17.61 9.65
C GLU A 43 -18.34 -16.77 10.21
N ILE A 44 -18.53 -15.59 9.63
CA ILE A 44 -19.58 -14.66 10.01
C ILE A 44 -20.45 -14.30 8.79
N ASN A 45 -21.70 -13.99 9.08
CA ASN A 45 -22.65 -13.49 8.08
C ASN A 45 -22.55 -11.96 7.95
N LYS A 46 -23.32 -11.38 7.02
CA LYS A 46 -23.28 -9.94 6.74
C LYS A 46 -23.76 -9.07 7.91
N GLU A 47 -24.74 -9.53 8.69
CA GLU A 47 -25.24 -8.79 9.86
C GLU A 47 -24.18 -8.72 10.97
N GLN A 48 -23.46 -9.82 11.17
CA GLN A 48 -22.33 -9.91 12.08
C GLN A 48 -21.13 -9.09 11.58
N GLU A 49 -20.94 -9.00 10.27
CA GLU A 49 -19.91 -8.17 9.66
C GLU A 49 -20.16 -6.68 9.92
N GLU A 50 -21.37 -6.19 9.70
CA GLU A 50 -21.72 -4.78 9.92
C GLU A 50 -21.61 -4.35 11.39
N THR A 51 -21.77 -5.29 12.32
CA THR A 51 -21.63 -5.06 13.76
C THR A 51 -20.22 -5.35 14.29
N SER A 52 -19.35 -5.97 13.47
CA SER A 52 -18.00 -6.33 13.87
C SER A 52 -17.05 -5.14 13.79
N ASN A 53 -16.30 -4.91 14.87
CA ASN A 53 -15.18 -3.97 14.89
C ASN A 53 -13.84 -4.64 14.49
N SER A 54 -13.90 -5.85 13.93
CA SER A 54 -12.69 -6.58 13.53
C SER A 54 -12.03 -5.92 12.33
N LYS A 55 -10.70 -5.78 12.41
CA LYS A 55 -9.88 -5.27 11.30
C LYS A 55 -9.38 -6.40 10.38
N TYR A 56 -9.77 -7.64 10.66
CA TYR A 56 -9.27 -8.86 10.05
C TYR A 56 -10.40 -9.59 9.32
N LEU A 57 -11.21 -8.84 8.57
CA LEU A 57 -12.33 -9.40 7.82
C LEU A 57 -11.87 -9.77 6.41
N PHE A 58 -12.17 -10.98 6.00
CA PHE A 58 -11.90 -11.48 4.66
C PHE A 58 -13.20 -11.94 4.01
N GLU A 59 -13.74 -11.13 3.09
CA GLU A 59 -14.93 -11.49 2.34
C GLU A 59 -14.61 -12.64 1.37
N ILE A 60 -15.32 -13.77 1.50
CA ILE A 60 -15.21 -14.88 0.56
C ILE A 60 -16.21 -14.69 -0.57
N HIS A 61 -17.48 -14.45 -0.22
CA HIS A 61 -18.60 -14.16 -1.12
C HIS A 61 -19.59 -13.25 -0.38
N ALA A 62 -20.57 -12.67 -1.10
CA ALA A 62 -21.56 -11.71 -0.58
C ALA A 62 -22.37 -12.11 0.67
N ARG A 63 -22.31 -13.39 1.10
CA ARG A 63 -23.01 -13.91 2.28
C ARG A 63 -22.08 -14.52 3.34
N LYS A 64 -20.76 -14.53 3.09
CA LYS A 64 -19.80 -15.25 3.93
C LYS A 64 -18.47 -14.48 4.01
N THR A 65 -18.15 -14.08 5.22
CA THR A 65 -16.92 -13.38 5.59
C THR A 65 -16.19 -14.18 6.67
N ILE A 66 -14.86 -14.23 6.62
CA ILE A 66 -14.04 -14.85 7.68
C ILE A 66 -13.51 -13.74 8.58
N ASP A 67 -13.79 -13.84 9.88
CA ASP A 67 -13.16 -13.03 10.91
C ASP A 67 -11.87 -13.71 11.41
N GLY A 68 -10.74 -13.14 10.99
CA GLY A 68 -9.40 -13.52 11.39
C GLY A 68 -8.91 -12.92 12.71
N ALA A 69 -9.80 -12.32 13.52
CA ALA A 69 -9.47 -11.80 14.86
C ALA A 69 -8.75 -12.78 15.81
N PRO A 70 -9.01 -14.11 15.78
CA PRO A 70 -8.36 -15.02 16.71
C PRO A 70 -6.83 -15.02 16.58
N ARG A 71 -6.13 -15.23 17.70
CA ARG A 71 -4.65 -15.15 17.74
C ARG A 71 -3.94 -16.32 17.06
N TRP A 72 -4.65 -17.45 16.88
CA TRP A 72 -4.14 -18.62 16.18
C TRP A 72 -4.11 -18.42 14.65
N ASN A 73 -4.79 -17.41 14.12
CA ASN A 73 -4.63 -17.00 12.73
C ASN A 73 -3.37 -16.13 12.60
N THR A 74 -2.24 -16.72 12.22
CA THR A 74 -1.02 -15.97 11.91
C THR A 74 -1.10 -15.25 10.57
N ALA A 75 -1.95 -15.71 9.63
CA ALA A 75 -2.17 -15.06 8.34
C ALA A 75 -2.79 -13.66 8.46
N ARG A 76 -3.39 -13.32 9.62
CA ARG A 76 -3.89 -11.97 9.95
C ARG A 76 -2.81 -10.87 9.88
N TYR A 77 -1.53 -11.25 9.97
CA TYR A 77 -0.39 -10.33 9.95
C TYR A 77 0.18 -10.11 8.55
N ILE A 78 -0.37 -10.76 7.51
CA ILE A 78 0.06 -10.53 6.13
C ILE A 78 -0.44 -9.16 5.69
N ASN A 79 0.48 -8.27 5.33
CA ASN A 79 0.17 -6.89 5.00
C ASN A 79 -0.25 -6.67 3.54
N HIS A 80 -0.80 -5.49 3.27
CA HIS A 80 -1.06 -5.04 1.91
C HIS A 80 0.21 -4.62 1.17
N SER A 81 0.35 -5.02 -0.09
CA SER A 81 1.32 -4.43 -1.03
C SER A 81 0.73 -4.24 -2.42
N CYS A 82 0.98 -3.08 -3.03
CA CYS A 82 0.63 -2.82 -4.43
C CYS A 82 1.53 -3.56 -5.44
N ARG A 83 2.61 -4.20 -4.98
CA ARG A 83 3.44 -5.15 -5.73
C ARG A 83 3.58 -6.42 -4.89
N PRO A 84 2.52 -7.23 -4.80
CA PRO A 84 2.46 -8.31 -3.84
C PRO A 84 3.42 -9.46 -4.19
N ASN A 85 3.74 -10.30 -3.20
CA ASN A 85 4.43 -11.58 -3.39
C ASN A 85 3.52 -12.79 -3.18
N CYS A 86 2.33 -12.58 -2.65
CA CYS A 86 1.32 -13.59 -2.43
C CYS A 86 -0.03 -13.18 -3.04
N GLU A 87 -0.90 -14.16 -3.22
CA GLU A 87 -2.28 -13.98 -3.69
C GLU A 87 -3.20 -14.94 -2.91
N PRO A 88 -4.31 -14.44 -2.34
CA PRO A 88 -5.30 -15.30 -1.72
C PRO A 88 -6.14 -16.01 -2.80
N ASN A 89 -6.37 -17.31 -2.62
CA ASN A 89 -7.21 -18.15 -3.45
C ASN A 89 -8.28 -18.79 -2.59
N ILE A 90 -9.53 -18.66 -3.00
CA ILE A 90 -10.66 -19.28 -2.33
C ILE A 90 -10.85 -20.70 -2.88
N TYR A 91 -10.95 -21.68 -1.99
CA TYR A 91 -11.26 -23.05 -2.37
C TYR A 91 -12.17 -23.70 -1.33
N LYS A 92 -13.32 -24.22 -1.79
CA LYS A 92 -14.35 -24.84 -0.92
C LYS A 92 -14.73 -23.99 0.30
N GLY A 93 -14.83 -22.67 0.13
CA GLY A 93 -15.20 -21.74 1.19
C GLY A 93 -14.10 -21.46 2.23
N ARG A 94 -12.86 -21.85 1.95
CA ARG A 94 -11.66 -21.54 2.74
C ARG A 94 -10.71 -20.66 1.92
N VAL A 95 -9.87 -19.89 2.59
CA VAL A 95 -8.96 -18.93 1.94
C VAL A 95 -7.52 -19.39 2.12
N PHE A 96 -6.82 -19.61 1.01
CA PHE A 96 -5.44 -20.07 0.99
C PHE A 96 -4.55 -19.01 0.36
N VAL A 97 -3.42 -18.69 0.99
CA VAL A 97 -2.46 -17.72 0.49
C VAL A 97 -1.39 -18.45 -0.31
N HIS A 98 -1.28 -18.15 -1.60
CA HIS A 98 -0.27 -18.74 -2.48
C HIS A 98 0.83 -17.74 -2.83
N ALA A 99 2.06 -18.21 -2.93
CA ALA A 99 3.18 -17.41 -3.40
C ALA A 99 3.07 -17.18 -4.92
N THR A 100 3.08 -15.93 -5.37
CA THR A 100 3.06 -15.59 -6.82
C THR A 100 4.47 -15.52 -7.42
N LYS A 101 5.49 -15.42 -6.57
CA LYS A 101 6.91 -15.45 -6.90
C LYS A 101 7.67 -16.21 -5.81
N ARG A 102 8.94 -16.53 -6.08
CA ARG A 102 9.85 -17.09 -5.06
C ARG A 102 10.04 -16.06 -3.94
N ILE A 103 9.95 -16.48 -2.69
CA ILE A 103 10.09 -15.65 -1.50
C ILE A 103 11.31 -16.17 -0.72
N LYS A 104 12.24 -15.29 -0.40
CA LYS A 104 13.47 -15.65 0.31
C LYS A 104 13.26 -15.60 1.82
N PRO A 105 14.08 -16.32 2.60
CA PRO A 105 14.18 -16.10 4.04
C PRO A 105 14.41 -14.61 4.35
N GLY A 106 13.64 -14.07 5.28
CA GLY A 106 13.63 -12.66 5.68
C GLY A 106 12.64 -11.78 4.91
N ASP A 107 12.04 -12.25 3.81
CA ASP A 107 11.07 -11.45 3.06
C ASP A 107 9.70 -11.40 3.78
N GLU A 108 9.08 -10.22 3.78
CA GLU A 108 7.72 -10.03 4.30
C GLU A 108 6.68 -10.56 3.31
N LEU A 109 5.74 -11.38 3.77
CA LEU A 109 4.58 -11.82 3.02
C LEU A 109 3.57 -10.68 2.86
N ASN A 110 3.06 -10.49 1.66
CA ASN A 110 2.08 -9.46 1.35
C ASN A 110 1.21 -9.83 0.14
N TYR A 111 -0.05 -9.43 0.19
CA TYR A 111 -0.99 -9.59 -0.93
C TYR A 111 -1.77 -8.29 -1.19
N ASN A 112 -2.54 -8.26 -2.28
CA ASN A 112 -3.40 -7.14 -2.59
C ASN A 112 -4.76 -7.33 -1.90
N TYR A 113 -5.16 -6.36 -1.07
CA TYR A 113 -6.43 -6.39 -0.30
C TYR A 113 -7.67 -6.10 -1.17
N GLY A 114 -7.48 -5.88 -2.47
CA GLY A 114 -8.55 -5.51 -3.38
C GLY A 114 -8.63 -4.00 -3.56
N LYS A 115 -9.23 -3.60 -4.68
CA LYS A 115 -9.27 -2.21 -5.12
C LYS A 115 -10.17 -1.35 -4.23
N ASN A 116 -11.34 -1.86 -3.84
CA ASN A 116 -12.31 -1.13 -3.02
C ASN A 116 -11.70 -0.76 -1.66
N TYR A 117 -11.17 -1.77 -0.94
CA TYR A 117 -10.47 -1.55 0.33
C TYR A 117 -9.26 -0.62 0.17
N PHE A 118 -8.53 -0.74 -0.95
CA PHE A 118 -7.41 0.14 -1.21
C PHE A 118 -7.83 1.61 -1.37
N ASP A 119 -8.85 1.87 -2.19
CA ASP A 119 -9.32 3.22 -2.50
C ASP A 119 -9.99 3.89 -1.30
N GLU A 120 -10.70 3.12 -0.47
CA GLU A 120 -11.41 3.61 0.72
C GLU A 120 -10.48 3.83 1.93
N TYR A 121 -9.57 2.87 2.21
CA TYR A 121 -8.83 2.86 3.48
C TYR A 121 -7.31 3.01 3.32
N LEU A 122 -6.70 2.49 2.25
CA LEU A 122 -5.23 2.42 2.15
C LEU A 122 -4.59 3.51 1.27
N LYS A 123 -5.36 4.19 0.42
CA LYS A 123 -4.85 5.14 -0.58
C LYS A 123 -3.89 6.18 0.00
N GLU A 124 -4.19 6.67 1.21
CA GLU A 124 -3.41 7.70 1.91
C GLU A 124 -2.42 7.17 2.96
N ILE A 125 -2.51 5.89 3.35
CA ILE A 125 -1.63 5.30 4.40
C ILE A 125 -0.72 4.17 3.89
N CYS A 126 -0.92 3.66 2.68
CA CYS A 126 -0.14 2.54 2.15
C CYS A 126 1.35 2.89 2.08
N ALA A 127 2.14 2.17 2.87
CA ALA A 127 3.59 2.32 2.98
C ALA A 127 4.38 1.31 2.13
N CYS A 128 3.72 0.63 1.19
CA CYS A 128 4.41 -0.29 0.28
C CYS A 128 5.41 0.47 -0.62
N PRO A 129 6.50 -0.18 -1.10
CA PRO A 129 7.53 0.49 -1.88
C PRO A 129 6.98 1.31 -3.05
N LYS A 130 6.03 0.76 -3.82
CA LYS A 130 5.41 1.43 -4.97
C LYS A 130 4.69 2.74 -4.59
N CYS A 131 3.94 2.74 -3.49
CA CYS A 131 3.24 3.94 -3.04
C CYS A 131 4.20 4.98 -2.45
N GLN A 132 5.27 4.53 -1.78
CA GLN A 132 6.32 5.42 -1.29
C GLN A 132 7.05 6.11 -2.45
N GLU A 133 7.44 5.37 -3.48
CA GLU A 133 8.06 5.91 -4.70
C GLU A 133 7.16 6.94 -5.39
N LYS A 134 5.87 6.62 -5.57
CA LYS A 134 4.90 7.54 -6.18
C LYS A 134 4.75 8.84 -5.37
N ARG A 135 4.68 8.74 -4.05
CA ARG A 135 4.58 9.92 -3.15
C ARG A 135 5.87 10.73 -3.14
N ALA A 136 7.03 10.08 -3.15
CA ALA A 136 8.31 10.76 -3.25
C ALA A 136 8.41 11.54 -4.57
N ALA A 137 8.05 10.91 -5.70
CA ALA A 137 8.01 11.56 -7.01
C ALA A 137 7.04 12.76 -7.06
N ALA A 138 5.85 12.63 -6.48
CA ALA A 138 4.87 13.73 -6.39
C ALA A 138 5.40 14.92 -5.57
N LYS A 139 6.06 14.65 -4.44
CA LYS A 139 6.70 15.70 -3.61
C LYS A 139 7.83 16.40 -4.35
N SER A 140 8.66 15.66 -5.10
CA SER A 140 9.73 16.23 -5.93
C SER A 140 9.18 17.13 -7.03
N GLY A 141 8.11 16.71 -7.70
CA GLY A 141 7.41 17.50 -8.71
C GLY A 141 6.82 18.79 -8.16
N ALA A 142 6.15 18.72 -6.99
CA ALA A 142 5.60 19.89 -6.29
C ALA A 142 6.68 20.89 -5.85
N LYS A 143 7.84 20.39 -5.39
CA LYS A 143 8.98 21.23 -5.00
C LYS A 143 9.62 21.93 -6.21
N ALA A 144 9.69 21.23 -7.35
CA ALA A 144 10.20 21.78 -8.61
C ALA A 144 9.28 22.88 -9.18
N THR A 145 7.95 22.70 -9.14
CA THR A 145 6.98 23.73 -9.56
C THR A 145 6.97 24.93 -8.61
N ALA A 146 7.00 24.72 -7.30
CA ALA A 146 7.08 25.82 -6.32
C ALA A 146 8.36 26.67 -6.50
N THR A 147 9.49 26.03 -6.77
CA THR A 147 10.78 26.72 -7.02
C THR A 147 10.76 27.51 -8.33
N LYS A 148 10.11 26.98 -9.39
CA LYS A 148 9.91 27.70 -10.66
C LYS A 148 8.97 28.91 -10.51
N VAL A 149 7.87 28.77 -9.76
CA VAL A 149 6.92 29.86 -9.49
C VAL A 149 7.59 30.97 -8.65
N ALA A 150 8.39 30.61 -7.64
CA ALA A 150 9.15 31.58 -6.84
C ALA A 150 10.20 32.33 -7.69
N LYS A 151 10.96 31.63 -8.54
CA LYS A 151 11.91 32.25 -9.47
C LYS A 151 11.24 33.16 -10.49
N ASN A 152 10.08 32.78 -11.04
CA ASN A 152 9.33 33.62 -11.97
C ASN A 152 8.78 34.86 -11.27
N LYS A 153 8.18 34.75 -10.07
CA LYS A 153 7.73 35.93 -9.30
C LYS A 153 8.89 36.89 -8.98
N ALA A 154 10.06 36.37 -8.63
CA ALA A 154 11.25 37.19 -8.37
C ALA A 154 11.76 37.91 -9.63
N LYS A 155 11.75 37.24 -10.80
CA LYS A 155 12.10 37.87 -12.09
C LYS A 155 11.10 38.96 -12.50
N THR A 156 9.79 38.72 -12.32
CA THR A 156 8.74 39.70 -12.64
C THR A 156 8.80 40.92 -11.71
N ALA A 157 9.12 40.73 -10.42
CA ALA A 157 9.32 41.83 -9.47
C ALA A 157 10.57 42.68 -9.79
N LYS A 158 11.66 42.05 -10.25
CA LYS A 158 12.89 42.75 -10.66
C LYS A 158 12.66 43.59 -11.94
N LYS A 159 11.91 43.07 -12.91
CA LYS A 159 11.54 43.77 -14.16
C LYS A 159 10.62 44.99 -13.91
N LYS A 160 9.75 44.92 -12.89
CA LYS A 160 8.85 46.02 -12.50
C LYS A 160 9.59 47.16 -11.76
N LYS A 161 10.66 46.85 -11.01
CA LYS A 161 11.52 47.87 -10.36
C LYS A 161 12.41 48.62 -11.35
N THR A 162 12.96 47.94 -12.37
CA THR A 162 13.78 48.58 -13.42
C THR A 162 12.96 49.51 -14.32
N ALA A 163 11.69 49.15 -14.63
CA ALA A 163 10.79 50.02 -15.39
C ALA A 163 10.39 51.30 -14.64
N LYS A 164 10.28 51.24 -13.30
CA LYS A 164 9.92 52.41 -12.47
C LYS A 164 11.10 53.36 -12.19
N GLY A 165 12.34 52.89 -12.35
CA GLY A 165 13.55 53.71 -12.27
C GLY A 165 13.80 54.55 -13.53
N ALA A 166 13.51 54.00 -14.71
CA ALA A 166 13.69 54.69 -15.99
C ALA A 166 12.70 55.85 -16.23
N ALA A 167 11.54 55.83 -15.58
CA ALA A 167 10.53 56.89 -15.72
C ALA A 167 10.81 58.14 -14.85
N LYS A 168 11.76 58.08 -13.89
CA LYS A 168 12.09 59.21 -13.00
C LYS A 168 13.28 60.07 -13.46
N SER A 169 13.99 59.69 -14.52
CA SER A 169 15.15 60.45 -15.05
C SER A 169 14.84 61.31 -16.29
N ALA A 170 13.57 61.43 -16.70
CA ALA A 170 13.16 62.17 -17.90
C ALA A 170 12.42 63.49 -17.62
N GLY A 171 12.48 64.01 -16.38
CA GLY A 171 11.77 65.22 -15.96
C GLY A 171 12.66 66.24 -15.28
N ALA A 172 13.72 66.72 -15.95
CA ALA A 172 14.46 67.92 -15.55
C ALA A 172 15.25 68.48 -16.73
N SER A 173 14.59 69.11 -17.71
CA SER A 173 15.13 70.25 -18.47
C SER A 173 14.11 70.76 -19.49
N ARG A 174 13.65 72.00 -19.29
CA ARG A 174 13.07 72.98 -20.25
C ARG A 174 12.44 74.06 -19.36
N LYS A 175 13.18 75.12 -19.01
CA LYS A 175 13.29 76.40 -19.72
C LYS A 175 11.94 77.01 -20.03
#